data_AF-A0A968FUH9-F1
#
_entry.id   AF-A0A968FUH9-F1
#
_cell.length_a   1.000
_cell.length_b   1.000
_cell.length_c   1.000
_cell.angle_alpha   90.00
_cell.angle_beta   90.00
_cell.angle_gamma   90.00
#
_symmetry.space_group_name_H-M   'P 1'
#
loop_
_entity.id
_entity.type
_entity.pdbx_description
1 polymer ?
#
loop_
_entity_poly.entity_id
_entity_poly.type
_entity_poly.pdbx_seq_one_letter_code
_entity_poly.pdbx_strand_id
1 'polypeptide(L)' 'QAAILKAIHQDPVLSRVKLIAEPWDLGPGGYMVGRFPVHWTELNDQFRDTARRYWKGDESLIGGLASRISGSSDL' A
#
# COMPACT_ATOMS: atom_id res chain seq x y z
N GLN A 1 -7.49 3.89 -14.62
CA GLN A 1 -6.29 4.55 -14.07
C GLN A 1 -6.35 6.04 -14.38
N ALA A 2 -6.16 6.90 -13.37
CA ALA A 2 -6.31 8.35 -13.48
C ALA A 2 -5.31 8.97 -14.48
N ALA A 3 -5.71 10.06 -15.16
CA ALA A 3 -4.90 10.70 -16.19
C ALA A 3 -3.53 11.16 -15.69
N ILE A 4 -3.47 11.70 -14.46
CA ILE A 4 -2.23 12.16 -13.84
C ILE A 4 -1.22 11.02 -13.61
N LEU A 5 -1.69 9.84 -13.21
CA LEU A 5 -0.81 8.68 -12.99
C LEU A 5 -0.20 8.18 -14.30
N LYS A 6 -0.96 8.23 -15.40
CA LYS A 6 -0.44 7.92 -16.74
C LYS A 6 0.60 8.94 -17.18
N ALA A 7 0.36 10.23 -16.92
CA ALA A 7 1.31 11.30 -17.23
C ALA A 7 2.63 11.14 -16.46
N ILE A 8 2.57 10.82 -15.17
CA ILE A 8 3.77 10.55 -14.36
C ILE A 8 4.53 9.32 -14.91
N HIS A 9 3.80 8.26 -15.29
CA HIS A 9 4.41 7.04 -15.79
C HIS A 9 5.16 7.23 -17.12
N GLN A 10 4.65 8.06 -18.02
CA GLN A 10 5.28 8.34 -19.32
C GLN A 10 6.33 9.46 -19.27
N ASP A 11 6.43 10.20 -18.16
CA ASP A 11 7.36 11.31 -18.04
C ASP A 11 8.82 10.81 -17.95
N PRO A 12 9.75 11.30 -18.79
CA PRO A 12 11.11 10.78 -18.87
C PRO A 12 11.96 11.04 -17.60
N VAL A 13 11.56 12.00 -16.76
CA VAL A 13 12.23 12.36 -15.52
C VAL A 13 11.56 11.64 -14.34
N LEU A 14 10.23 11.74 -14.21
CA LEU A 14 9.49 11.19 -13.07
C LEU A 14 9.40 9.66 -13.09
N SER A 15 9.46 9.02 -14.26
CA SER A 15 9.49 7.55 -14.36
C SER A 15 10.73 6.90 -13.73
N ARG A 16 11.76 7.69 -13.38
CA ARG A 16 13.05 7.21 -12.86
C ARG A 16 13.24 7.44 -11.37
N VAL A 17 12.30 8.12 -10.71
CA VAL A 17 12.41 8.43 -9.28
C VAL A 17 11.59 7.45 -8.43
N LYS A 18 11.81 7.47 -7.12
CA LYS A 18 11.00 6.68 -6.19
C LYS A 18 9.63 7.33 -6.05
N LEU A 19 8.58 6.56 -6.28
CA LEU A 19 7.19 6.99 -6.15
C LEU A 19 6.56 6.21 -4.99
N ILE A 20 6.06 6.93 -4.00
CA ILE A 20 5.38 6.36 -2.82
C ILE A 20 4.00 6.97 -2.71
N ALA A 21 2.97 6.14 -2.56
CA ALA A 21 1.59 6.56 -2.40
C ALA A 21 1.08 6.34 -0.99
N GLU A 22 0.22 7.25 -0.53
CA GLU A 22 -0.79 6.98 0.49
C GLU A 22 -2.04 6.49 -0.26
N PRO A 23 -2.31 5.17 -0.34
CA PRO A 23 -3.29 4.62 -1.27
C PRO A 23 -4.73 4.70 -0.75
N TRP A 24 -5.11 5.84 -0.17
CA TRP A 24 -6.46 6.11 0.28
C TRP A 24 -6.83 7.60 0.26
N ASP A 25 -8.14 7.85 0.16
CA ASP A 25 -8.75 9.14 0.48
C ASP A 25 -10.08 8.92 1.24
N LEU A 26 -10.73 10.01 1.65
CA LEU A 26 -12.01 9.96 2.39
C LEU A 26 -13.24 9.76 1.48
N GLY A 27 -13.06 9.73 0.16
CA GLY A 27 -14.13 9.62 -0.81
C GLY A 27 -14.70 8.19 -0.92
N PRO A 28 -15.91 8.03 -1.48
CA PRO A 28 -16.46 6.71 -1.78
C PRO A 28 -15.53 5.93 -2.72
N GLY A 29 -15.08 4.75 -2.30
CA GLY A 29 -14.12 3.93 -3.07
C GLY A 29 -12.67 4.42 -2.98
N GLY A 30 -12.35 5.31 -2.04
CA GLY A 30 -11.02 5.86 -1.85
C GLY A 30 -9.95 4.84 -1.46
N TYR A 31 -10.32 3.71 -0.83
CA TYR A 31 -9.36 2.70 -0.39
C TYR A 31 -8.82 1.87 -1.57
N MET A 32 -7.57 2.15 -1.96
CA MET A 32 -6.92 1.66 -3.16
C MET A 32 -5.60 0.93 -2.88
N VAL A 33 -5.42 0.42 -1.66
CA VAL A 33 -4.25 -0.42 -1.31
C VAL A 33 -4.15 -1.61 -2.26
N GLY A 34 -2.95 -1.87 -2.78
CA GLY A 34 -2.64 -2.90 -3.78
C GLY A 34 -3.05 -2.56 -5.21
N ARG A 35 -3.58 -1.34 -5.44
CA ARG A 35 -4.16 -0.95 -6.75
C ARG A 35 -3.41 0.18 -7.45
N PHE A 36 -2.28 0.65 -6.90
CA PHE A 36 -1.46 1.63 -7.61
C PHE A 36 -0.74 0.99 -8.81
N PRO A 37 -0.33 1.80 -9.80
CA PRO A 37 0.42 1.30 -10.96
C PRO A 37 1.74 0.62 -10.54
N VAL A 38 2.23 -0.26 -11.40
CA VAL A 38 3.62 -0.77 -11.29
C VAL A 38 4.62 0.39 -11.17
N HIS A 39 5.70 0.16 -10.41
CA HIS A 39 6.72 1.14 -10.00
C HIS A 39 6.35 2.06 -8.82
N TRP A 40 5.11 2.02 -8.34
CA TRP A 40 4.75 2.66 -7.08
C TRP A 40 5.01 1.73 -5.90
N THR A 41 5.51 2.28 -4.81
CA THR A 41 5.45 1.65 -3.49
C THR A 41 4.30 2.28 -2.71
N GLU A 42 3.66 1.53 -1.84
CA GLU A 42 2.49 1.99 -1.09
C GLU A 42 2.75 1.99 0.41
N LEU A 43 2.20 2.98 1.12
CA LEU A 43 2.08 2.93 2.57
C LEU A 43 1.12 1.81 2.94
N ASN A 44 1.60 0.83 3.70
CA ASN A 44 0.83 -0.35 4.09
C ASN A 44 0.21 -0.15 5.47
N ASP A 45 -1.03 0.35 5.50
CA ASP A 45 -1.83 0.51 6.73
C ASP A 45 -2.15 -0.85 7.36
N GLN A 46 -2.39 -1.89 6.56
CA GLN A 46 -2.68 -3.22 7.08
C GLN A 46 -1.48 -3.83 7.83
N PHE A 47 -0.25 -3.56 7.40
CA PHE A 47 0.97 -3.90 8.14
C PHE A 47 1.00 -3.14 9.46
N ARG A 48 0.86 -1.81 9.40
CA ARG A 48 0.89 -0.93 10.58
C ARG A 48 -0.11 -1.42 11.63
N ASP A 49 -1.34 -1.69 11.23
CA ASP A 49 -2.43 -2.00 12.15
C ASP A 49 -2.30 -3.43 12.69
N THR A 50 -1.95 -4.40 11.85
CA THR A 50 -1.73 -5.78 12.31
C THR A 50 -0.55 -5.88 13.26
N ALA A 51 0.59 -5.24 12.95
CA ALA A 51 1.76 -5.23 13.81
C ALA A 51 1.45 -4.57 15.16
N ARG A 52 0.77 -3.42 15.15
CA ARG A 52 0.35 -2.73 16.39
C ARG A 52 -0.59 -3.59 17.22
N ARG A 53 -1.58 -4.23 16.61
CA ARG A 53 -2.53 -5.09 17.32
C ARG A 53 -1.84 -6.34 17.89
N TYR A 54 -0.90 -6.92 17.17
CA TYR A 54 -0.12 -8.07 17.65
C TYR A 54 0.66 -7.71 18.91
N TRP A 55 1.41 -6.61 18.89
CA TRP A 55 2.19 -6.15 20.05
C TRP A 55 1.33 -5.64 21.21
N LYS A 56 0.14 -5.11 20.91
CA LYS A 56 -0.86 -4.76 21.92
C LYS A 56 -1.40 -5.99 22.67
N GLY A 57 -1.30 -7.19 22.07
CA GLY A 57 -1.79 -8.44 22.66
C GLY A 57 -3.19 -8.86 22.19
N ASP A 58 -3.67 -8.33 21.05
CA ASP A 58 -4.92 -8.80 20.45
C ASP A 58 -4.80 -10.26 19.99
N GLU A 59 -5.86 -11.04 20.18
CA GLU A 59 -5.87 -12.47 19.84
C GLU A 59 -5.95 -12.75 18.32
N SER A 60 -5.57 -13.96 17.92
CA SER A 60 -5.75 -14.49 16.56
C SER A 60 -5.04 -13.72 15.43
N LEU A 61 -3.86 -13.16 15.71
CA LEU A 61 -3.12 -12.34 14.75
C LEU A 61 -1.92 -13.01 14.08
N ILE A 62 -1.53 -14.23 14.48
CA ILE A 62 -0.31 -14.88 13.97
C ILE A 62 -0.34 -15.03 12.45
N GLY A 63 -1.46 -15.48 11.87
CA GLY A 63 -1.59 -15.64 10.42
C GLY A 63 -1.52 -14.30 9.67
N GLY A 64 -2.22 -13.28 10.18
CA GLY A 64 -2.16 -11.93 9.62
C GLY A 64 -0.75 -11.36 9.69
N LEU A 65 -0.10 -11.46 10.86
CA LEU A 65 1.26 -11.00 11.06
C LEU A 65 2.25 -11.71 10.12
N ALA A 66 2.11 -13.02 9.94
CA ALA A 66 2.96 -13.81 9.05
C ALA A 66 2.91 -13.26 7.61
N SER A 67 1.71 -12.99 7.07
CA SER A 67 1.57 -12.32 5.76
C SER A 67 2.22 -10.94 5.76
N ARG A 68 2.00 -10.14 6.81
CA ARG A 68 2.54 -8.78 6.90
C ARG A 68 4.07 -8.74 6.88
N ILE A 69 4.74 -9.58 7.66
CA ILE A 69 6.21 -9.62 7.72
C ILE A 69 6.84 -10.25 6.47
N SER A 70 6.11 -11.12 5.75
CA SER A 70 6.58 -11.72 4.50
C SER A 70 6.29 -10.85 3.27
N GLY A 71 6.12 -9.54 3.45
CA GLY A 71 5.95 -8.58 2.35
C GLY A 71 4.51 -8.41 1.86
N SER A 72 3.50 -8.94 2.58
CA SER A 72 2.07 -8.75 2.27
C SER A 72 1.69 -9.17 0.85
N SER A 73 2.10 -10.37 0.43
CA SER A 73 1.90 -10.89 -0.93
C SER A 73 0.44 -11.10 -1.35
N ASP A 74 -0.49 -11.01 -0.41
CA ASP A 74 -1.94 -11.08 -0.65
C ASP A 74 -2.56 -9.73 -1.04
N LEU A 75 -1.79 -8.64 -1.02
CA LEU A 75 -2.18 -7.31 -1.46
C LEU A 75 -2.00 -7.11 -2.97
#